data_AF-A2F5C7-F1
#
_entry.id   AF-A2F5C7-F1
#
_cell.length_a   1.000
_cell.length_b   1.000
_cell.length_c   1.000
_cell.angle_alpha   90.00
_cell.angle_beta   90.00
_cell.angle_gamma   90.00
#
_symmetry.space_group_name_H-M   'P 1'
#
loop_
_entity.id
_entity.type
_entity.pdbx_description
1 polymer ?
#
loop_
_entity_poly.entity_id
_entity_poly.type
_entity_poly.pdbx_seq_one_letter_code
_entity_poly.pdbx_strand_id
1 'polypeptide(L)'
;MGALYWLAGIISSGCVFISVFLHIFICTYVKKSGIYLLDDSLIVTNLISTFLVTAFTTAILIFKTSNNINHTAVYISICAFICFFEFYIGLRLAFNPAIYLSSLQAIWKLNIESNEIDTIQNKYKCCGFYKINDISSDDCPFKKPNSCYFAINKNVGSKIVTTGLSFLLNALILLITAILLVIDVSSSDTNQDGSINLN
;
A
#
# COMPACT_ATOMS: atom_id res chain seq x y z
N MET A 1 -1.17 3.83 34.77
CA MET A 1 -1.16 3.95 33.29
C MET A 1 0.21 4.44 32.86
N GLY A 2 1.03 3.57 32.27
CA GLY A 2 2.45 3.84 31.97
C GLY A 2 2.68 4.62 30.68
N ALA A 3 3.88 5.21 30.53
CA ALA A 3 4.29 5.99 29.35
C ALA A 3 4.15 5.23 28.01
N LEU A 4 4.22 3.90 28.02
CA LEU A 4 3.99 3.02 26.86
C LEU A 4 2.57 3.17 26.27
N TYR A 5 1.58 3.50 27.12
CA TYR A 5 0.20 3.74 26.70
C TYR A 5 0.10 4.93 25.74
N TRP A 6 0.68 6.06 26.14
CA TRP A 6 0.70 7.29 25.34
C TRP A 6 1.52 7.13 24.07
N LEU A 7 2.65 6.42 24.15
CA LEU A 7 3.49 6.14 23.01
C LEU A 7 2.74 5.35 21.92
N ALA A 8 2.07 4.26 22.30
CA ALA A 8 1.28 3.44 21.36
C ALA A 8 0.13 4.24 20.72
N GLY A 9 -0.52 5.12 21.50
CA GLY A 9 -1.57 6.01 21.01
C GLY A 9 -1.08 7.02 19.96
N ILE A 10 0.07 7.66 20.22
CA ILE A 10 0.71 8.62 19.31
C ILE A 10 1.16 7.90 18.02
N ILE A 11 1.80 6.75 18.14
CA ILE A 11 2.25 5.96 16.99
C ILE A 11 1.06 5.52 16.13
N SER A 12 -0.02 5.04 16.75
CA SER A 12 -1.23 4.61 16.03
C SER A 12 -1.91 5.77 15.31
N SER A 13 -2.04 6.93 15.97
CA SER A 13 -2.61 8.14 15.35
C SER A 13 -1.74 8.65 14.19
N GLY A 14 -0.41 8.63 14.37
CA GLY A 14 0.53 8.95 13.31
C GLY A 14 0.43 7.98 12.12
N CYS A 15 0.22 6.70 12.37
CA CYS A 15 0.01 5.68 11.34
C CYS A 15 -1.20 5.99 10.46
N VAL A 16 -2.34 6.34 11.06
CA VAL A 16 -3.55 6.75 10.32
C VAL A 16 -3.25 7.95 9.43
N PHE A 17 -2.62 8.99 9.97
CA PHE A 17 -2.31 10.20 9.21
C PHE A 17 -1.38 9.92 8.03
N ILE A 18 -0.31 9.14 8.26
CA ILE A 18 0.64 8.73 7.22
C ILE A 18 -0.07 7.89 6.15
N SER A 19 -0.89 6.92 6.55
CA SER A 19 -1.62 6.06 5.62
C SER A 19 -2.58 6.86 4.72
N VAL A 20 -3.36 7.78 5.29
CA VAL A 20 -4.26 8.65 4.52
C VAL A 20 -3.50 9.61 3.61
N PHE A 21 -2.40 10.20 4.09
CA PHE A 21 -1.56 11.07 3.27
C PHE A 21 -0.97 10.32 2.06
N LEU A 22 -0.41 9.13 2.30
CA LEU A 22 0.11 8.24 1.26
C LEU A 22 -1.00 7.85 0.27
N HIS A 23 -2.21 7.59 0.78
CA HIS A 23 -3.35 7.29 -0.07
C HIS A 23 -3.62 8.39 -1.09
N ILE A 24 -3.75 9.63 -0.61
CA ILE A 24 -3.99 10.81 -1.44
C ILE A 24 -2.85 11.01 -2.44
N PHE A 25 -1.61 10.85 -1.99
CA PHE A 25 -0.43 10.99 -2.84
C PHE A 25 -0.42 9.97 -3.98
N ILE A 26 -0.60 8.68 -3.68
CA ILE A 26 -0.63 7.60 -4.66
C ILE A 26 -1.80 7.80 -5.63
N CYS A 27 -3.01 8.06 -5.14
CA CYS A 27 -4.18 8.32 -5.98
C CYS A 27 -3.97 9.49 -6.94
N THR A 28 -3.45 10.61 -6.43
CA THR A 28 -3.16 11.80 -7.25
C THR A 28 -2.12 11.46 -8.32
N TYR A 29 -1.08 10.73 -7.95
CA TYR A 29 -0.02 10.35 -8.86
C TYR A 29 -0.52 9.39 -9.95
N VAL A 30 -1.23 8.32 -9.60
CA VAL A 30 -1.71 7.31 -10.56
C VAL A 30 -2.72 7.94 -11.54
N LYS A 31 -3.57 8.86 -11.05
CA LYS A 31 -4.43 9.67 -11.92
C LYS A 31 -3.62 10.60 -12.83
N LYS A 32 -2.64 11.32 -12.27
CA LYS A 32 -1.77 12.24 -13.02
C LYS A 32 -0.85 11.53 -14.01
N SER A 33 -0.46 10.28 -13.79
CA SER A 33 0.30 9.48 -14.75
C SER A 33 -0.60 8.96 -15.87
N GLY A 34 -1.88 8.71 -15.59
CA GLY A 34 -2.80 8.09 -16.55
C GLY A 34 -2.76 6.57 -16.52
N ILE A 35 -1.99 5.98 -15.59
CA ILE A 35 -1.90 4.52 -15.44
C ILE A 35 -3.23 3.92 -15.00
N TYR A 36 -4.06 4.68 -14.28
CA TYR A 36 -5.40 4.24 -13.91
C TYR A 36 -6.28 3.86 -15.12
N LEU A 37 -5.96 4.36 -16.32
CA LEU A 37 -6.66 4.00 -17.55
C LEU A 37 -6.29 2.58 -18.03
N LEU A 38 -5.14 2.04 -17.61
CA LEU A 38 -4.73 0.66 -17.86
C LEU A 38 -5.09 -0.25 -16.71
N ASP A 39 -4.88 0.22 -15.48
CA ASP A 39 -5.07 -0.60 -14.29
C ASP A 39 -5.39 0.30 -13.08
N ASP A 40 -6.59 0.14 -12.54
CA ASP A 40 -7.04 0.79 -11.32
C ASP A 40 -6.72 -0.04 -10.06
N SER A 41 -6.19 -1.26 -10.21
CA SER A 41 -5.91 -2.17 -9.09
C SER A 41 -4.99 -1.55 -8.05
N LEU A 42 -4.04 -0.69 -8.46
CA LEU A 42 -3.15 0.01 -7.54
C LEU A 42 -3.91 1.03 -6.67
N ILE A 43 -4.91 1.73 -7.24
CA ILE A 43 -5.77 2.65 -6.49
C ILE A 43 -6.65 1.86 -5.54
N VAL A 44 -7.29 0.79 -6.01
CA VAL A 44 -8.19 -0.06 -5.21
C VAL A 44 -7.43 -0.72 -4.07
N THR A 45 -6.27 -1.30 -4.35
CA THR A 45 -5.39 -1.94 -3.35
C THR A 45 -4.96 -0.93 -2.29
N ASN A 46 -4.54 0.26 -2.69
CA ASN A 46 -4.16 1.33 -1.79
C ASN A 46 -5.35 1.85 -0.95
N LEU A 47 -6.56 1.88 -1.51
CA LEU A 47 -7.77 2.22 -0.76
C LEU A 47 -8.09 1.15 0.30
N ILE A 48 -8.07 -0.12 -0.09
CA ILE A 48 -8.32 -1.25 0.83
C ILE A 48 -7.27 -1.25 1.95
N SER A 49 -6.00 -1.12 1.60
CA SER A 49 -4.88 -0.99 2.54
C SER A 49 -5.12 0.13 3.55
N THR A 50 -5.42 1.34 3.08
CA THR A 50 -5.66 2.51 3.93
C THR A 50 -6.85 2.30 4.84
N PHE A 51 -7.93 1.73 4.32
CA PHE A 51 -9.12 1.40 5.09
C PHE A 51 -8.81 0.38 6.20
N LEU A 52 -8.11 -0.72 5.87
CA LEU A 52 -7.73 -1.74 6.84
C LEU A 52 -6.85 -1.12 7.93
N VAL A 53 -5.74 -0.47 7.55
CA VAL A 53 -4.82 0.18 8.51
C VAL A 53 -5.59 1.13 9.43
N THR A 54 -6.46 1.98 8.89
CA THR A 54 -7.21 2.98 9.67
C THR A 54 -8.25 2.36 10.58
N ALA A 55 -9.06 1.43 10.05
CA ALA A 55 -10.11 0.77 10.82
C ALA A 55 -9.53 -0.03 11.99
N PHE A 56 -8.44 -0.77 11.76
CA PHE A 56 -7.83 -1.59 12.79
C PHE A 56 -7.07 -0.80 13.83
N THR A 57 -6.29 0.21 13.43
CA THR A 57 -5.63 1.11 14.41
C THR A 57 -6.67 1.85 15.26
N THR A 58 -7.78 2.30 14.67
CA THR A 58 -8.87 2.94 15.41
C THR A 58 -9.58 1.97 16.35
N ALA A 59 -9.87 0.75 15.91
CA ALA A 59 -10.45 -0.29 16.76
C ALA A 59 -9.55 -0.58 17.97
N ILE A 60 -8.25 -0.78 17.74
CA ILE A 60 -7.26 -0.98 18.80
C ILE A 60 -7.32 0.16 19.83
N LEU A 61 -7.37 1.42 19.39
CA LEU A 61 -7.43 2.58 20.28
C LEU A 61 -8.73 2.62 21.12
N ILE A 62 -9.88 2.37 20.50
CA ILE A 62 -11.18 2.36 21.18
C ILE A 62 -11.22 1.24 22.22
N PHE A 63 -10.84 0.03 21.84
CA PHE A 63 -10.90 -1.12 22.73
C PHE A 63 -9.91 -0.99 23.89
N LYS A 64 -8.71 -0.47 23.63
CA LYS A 64 -7.72 -0.16 24.66
C LYS A 64 -8.24 0.88 25.66
N THR A 65 -9.05 1.84 25.20
CA THR A 65 -9.72 2.81 26.08
C THR A 65 -10.83 2.16 26.91
N SER A 66 -11.50 1.13 26.37
CA SER A 66 -12.57 0.37 27.06
C SER A 66 -12.08 -0.72 28.02
N ASN A 67 -10.77 -0.95 28.13
CA ASN A 67 -10.14 -1.92 29.03
C ASN A 67 -10.58 -3.39 28.82
N ASN A 68 -10.96 -3.77 27.59
CA ASN A 68 -11.50 -5.10 27.29
C ASN A 68 -10.40 -6.04 26.73
N ILE A 69 -9.78 -6.82 27.62
CA ILE A 69 -8.52 -7.55 27.37
C ILE A 69 -8.73 -8.87 26.59
N ASN A 70 -9.95 -9.41 26.60
CA ASN A 70 -10.29 -10.75 26.09
C ASN A 70 -10.12 -10.95 24.57
N HIS A 71 -9.89 -9.87 23.80
CA HIS A 71 -9.80 -9.94 22.34
C HIS A 71 -8.40 -9.66 21.78
N THR A 72 -7.38 -9.49 22.64
CA THR A 72 -6.00 -9.16 22.24
C THR A 72 -5.43 -10.12 21.19
N ALA A 73 -5.63 -11.43 21.36
CA ALA A 73 -5.14 -12.45 20.42
C ALA A 73 -5.73 -12.27 19.01
N VAL A 74 -7.03 -11.96 18.91
CA VAL A 74 -7.71 -11.72 17.62
C VAL A 74 -7.13 -10.50 16.94
N TYR A 75 -6.86 -9.42 17.67
CA TYR A 75 -6.25 -8.21 17.11
C TYR A 75 -4.83 -8.46 16.60
N ILE A 76 -4.01 -9.20 17.35
CA ILE A 76 -2.66 -9.55 16.94
C ILE A 76 -2.72 -10.36 15.63
N SER A 77 -3.61 -11.36 15.54
CA SER A 77 -3.78 -12.16 14.33
C SER A 77 -4.17 -11.31 13.11
N ILE A 78 -5.10 -10.36 13.29
CA ILE A 78 -5.52 -9.49 12.19
C ILE A 78 -4.42 -8.49 11.80
N CYS A 79 -3.74 -7.87 12.76
CA CYS A 79 -2.57 -7.02 12.50
C CYS A 79 -1.47 -7.78 11.74
N ALA A 80 -1.19 -9.03 12.13
CA ALA A 80 -0.21 -9.87 11.44
C ALA A 80 -0.62 -10.16 10.00
N PHE A 81 -1.90 -10.46 9.74
CA PHE A 81 -2.42 -10.68 8.40
C PHE A 81 -2.27 -9.44 7.52
N ILE A 82 -2.66 -8.26 8.02
CA ILE A 82 -2.55 -7.00 7.27
C ILE A 82 -1.08 -6.65 7.05
N CYS A 83 -0.23 -6.80 8.07
CA CYS A 83 1.20 -6.60 7.95
C CYS A 83 1.79 -7.50 6.85
N PHE A 84 1.41 -8.77 6.79
CA PHE A 84 1.86 -9.69 5.75
C PHE A 84 1.39 -9.26 4.35
N PHE A 85 0.13 -8.85 4.22
CA PHE A 85 -0.44 -8.34 2.97
C PHE A 85 0.30 -7.09 2.47
N GLU A 86 0.45 -6.09 3.34
CA GLU A 86 1.21 -4.86 3.06
C GLU A 86 2.65 -5.18 2.66
N PHE A 87 3.30 -6.08 3.40
CA PHE A 87 4.67 -6.47 3.14
C PHE A 87 4.83 -7.15 1.77
N TYR A 88 3.92 -8.07 1.42
CA TYR A 88 3.93 -8.74 0.13
C TYR A 88 3.79 -7.76 -1.04
N ILE A 89 2.83 -6.83 -0.96
CA ILE A 89 2.60 -5.83 -2.00
C ILE A 89 3.76 -4.86 -2.08
N GLY A 90 4.25 -4.42 -0.92
CA GLY A 90 5.41 -3.55 -0.80
C GLY A 90 6.66 -4.15 -1.44
N LEU A 91 6.95 -5.43 -1.17
CA LEU A 91 8.06 -6.14 -1.79
C LEU A 91 7.91 -6.22 -3.31
N ARG A 92 6.72 -6.60 -3.80
CA ARG A 92 6.46 -6.73 -5.23
C ARG A 92 6.70 -5.42 -5.97
N LEU A 93 6.22 -4.30 -5.44
CA LEU A 93 6.32 -2.99 -6.08
C LEU A 93 7.70 -2.33 -5.91
N ALA A 94 8.33 -2.47 -4.73
CA ALA A 94 9.61 -1.82 -4.43
C ALA A 94 10.79 -2.51 -5.14
N PHE A 95 10.83 -3.84 -5.12
CA PHE A 95 11.97 -4.59 -5.66
C PHE A 95 11.76 -5.04 -7.10
N ASN A 96 10.50 -5.14 -7.56
CA ASN A 96 10.22 -5.57 -8.92
C ASN A 96 9.12 -4.75 -9.63
N PRO A 97 9.30 -3.42 -9.75
CA PRO A 97 8.34 -2.55 -10.45
C PRO A 97 8.16 -2.95 -11.93
N ALA A 98 9.18 -3.59 -12.52
CA ALA A 98 9.15 -4.08 -13.89
C ALA A 98 8.09 -5.17 -14.11
N ILE A 99 7.85 -6.06 -13.12
CA ILE A 99 6.79 -7.08 -13.22
C ILE A 99 5.41 -6.42 -13.25
N TYR A 100 5.16 -5.42 -12.39
CA TYR A 100 3.89 -4.69 -12.40
C TYR A 100 3.66 -3.99 -13.74
N LEU A 101 4.65 -3.24 -14.22
CA LEU A 101 4.54 -2.59 -15.53
C LEU A 101 4.35 -3.62 -16.65
N SER A 102 5.06 -4.74 -16.61
CA SER A 102 4.94 -5.81 -17.60
C SER A 102 3.54 -6.42 -17.63
N SER A 103 2.85 -6.54 -16.49
CA SER A 103 1.48 -7.04 -16.47
C SER A 103 0.47 -6.13 -17.20
N LEU A 104 0.78 -4.84 -17.36
CA LEU A 104 -0.06 -3.92 -18.13
C LEU A 104 -0.10 -4.27 -19.63
N GLN A 105 0.84 -5.06 -20.14
CA GLN A 105 0.84 -5.46 -21.55
C GLN A 105 -0.44 -6.19 -21.96
N ALA A 106 -0.93 -7.07 -21.09
CA ALA A 106 -2.13 -7.85 -21.40
C ALA A 106 -3.33 -6.93 -21.59
N ILE A 107 -3.48 -5.94 -20.70
CA ILE A 107 -4.55 -4.95 -20.76
C ILE A 107 -4.36 -4.02 -21.96
N TRP A 108 -3.11 -3.63 -22.24
CA TRP A 108 -2.78 -2.83 -23.42
C TRP A 108 -3.23 -3.49 -24.71
N LYS A 109 -2.92 -4.78 -24.89
CA LYS A 109 -3.31 -5.53 -26.10
C LYS A 109 -4.82 -5.64 -26.27
N LEU A 110 -5.55 -5.78 -25.17
CA LEU A 110 -7.01 -5.87 -25.20
C LEU A 110 -7.68 -4.54 -25.55
N ASN A 111 -6.98 -3.42 -25.34
CA ASN A 111 -7.53 -2.08 -25.50
C ASN A 111 -6.80 -1.25 -26.56
N ILE A 112 -6.07 -1.88 -27.50
CA ILE A 112 -5.18 -1.15 -28.44
C ILE A 112 -5.89 -0.06 -29.25
N GLU A 113 -7.17 -0.24 -29.58
CA GLU A 113 -8.00 0.71 -30.34
C GLU A 113 -8.78 1.68 -29.45
N SER A 114 -8.49 1.71 -28.14
CA SER A 114 -9.26 2.48 -27.18
C SER A 114 -8.67 3.88 -26.97
N ASN A 115 -9.55 4.85 -26.64
CA ASN A 115 -9.15 6.23 -26.34
C ASN A 115 -8.16 6.31 -25.15
N GLU A 116 -8.20 5.32 -24.25
CA GLU A 116 -7.28 5.19 -23.13
C GLU A 116 -5.83 5.00 -23.61
N ILE A 117 -5.62 4.12 -24.59
CA ILE A 117 -4.30 3.87 -25.17
C ILE A 117 -3.81 5.10 -25.93
N ASP A 118 -4.67 5.70 -26.75
CA ASP A 118 -4.36 6.96 -27.44
C ASP A 118 -3.93 8.05 -26.47
N THR A 119 -4.63 8.18 -25.34
CA THR A 119 -4.31 9.15 -24.30
C THR A 119 -2.92 8.90 -23.72
N ILE A 120 -2.57 7.64 -23.47
CA ILE A 120 -1.26 7.27 -22.91
C ILE A 120 -0.15 7.48 -23.94
N GLN A 121 -0.33 7.00 -25.17
CA GLN A 121 0.61 7.22 -26.26
C GLN A 121 0.87 8.70 -26.49
N ASN A 122 -0.18 9.52 -26.53
CA ASN A 122 -0.06 10.97 -26.71
C ASN A 122 0.65 11.66 -25.55
N LYS A 123 0.42 11.20 -24.32
CA LYS A 123 1.04 11.76 -23.12
C LYS A 123 2.53 11.43 -23.01
N TYR A 124 2.88 10.19 -23.30
CA TYR A 124 4.26 9.69 -23.18
C TYR A 124 5.05 9.76 -24.49
N LYS A 125 4.41 10.18 -25.60
CA LYS A 125 4.98 10.26 -26.95
C LYS A 125 5.65 8.92 -27.35
N CYS A 126 4.89 7.84 -27.19
CA CYS A 126 5.35 6.47 -27.36
C CYS A 126 4.37 5.68 -28.24
N CYS A 127 4.83 4.55 -28.79
CA CYS A 127 4.02 3.63 -29.60
C CYS A 127 4.43 2.19 -29.33
N GLY A 128 3.47 1.27 -29.44
CA GLY A 128 3.62 -0.12 -29.04
C GLY A 128 3.94 -0.27 -27.55
N PHE A 129 3.76 -1.47 -27.00
CA PHE A 129 4.01 -1.69 -25.58
C PHE A 129 5.50 -1.92 -25.30
N TYR A 130 6.07 -3.02 -25.78
CA TYR A 130 7.49 -3.36 -25.58
C TYR A 130 8.36 -2.92 -26.74
N LYS A 131 7.85 -3.01 -27.96
CA LYS A 131 8.56 -2.61 -29.18
C LYS A 131 7.64 -1.73 -30.01
N ILE A 132 8.24 -0.87 -30.82
CA ILE A 132 7.51 -0.12 -31.83
C ILE A 132 6.92 -1.14 -32.82
N ASN A 133 5.64 -1.00 -33.16
CA ASN A 133 4.90 -1.90 -34.06
C ASN A 133 4.80 -3.35 -33.55
N ASP A 134 4.79 -3.58 -32.23
CA ASP A 134 4.51 -4.90 -31.68
C ASP A 134 3.05 -5.34 -31.89
N ILE A 135 2.18 -4.41 -32.29
CA ILE A 135 0.81 -4.65 -32.72
C ILE A 135 0.62 -3.98 -34.09
N SER A 136 0.20 -4.75 -35.09
CA SER A 136 0.12 -4.30 -36.48
C SER A 136 -0.94 -3.25 -36.75
N SER A 137 -1.88 -3.06 -35.83
CA SER A 137 -2.94 -2.04 -35.90
C SER A 137 -2.57 -0.71 -35.22
N ASP A 138 -1.36 -0.58 -34.65
CA ASP A 138 -0.94 0.62 -33.93
C ASP A 138 -0.32 1.65 -34.91
N ASP A 139 -1.15 2.57 -35.41
CA ASP A 139 -0.73 3.65 -36.31
C ASP A 139 0.01 4.75 -35.54
N CYS A 140 1.33 4.60 -35.42
CA CYS A 140 2.16 5.51 -34.64
C CYS A 140 2.35 6.89 -35.29
N PRO A 141 1.85 8.01 -34.69
CA PRO A 141 1.95 9.33 -35.30
C PRO A 141 3.29 10.05 -35.02
N PHE A 142 4.17 9.47 -34.21
CA PHE A 142 5.40 10.14 -33.76
C PHE A 142 6.60 9.77 -34.64
N LYS A 143 7.45 10.77 -34.98
CA LYS A 143 8.62 10.58 -35.86
C LYS A 143 9.77 9.75 -35.26
N LYS A 144 9.89 9.71 -33.94
CA LYS A 144 10.92 8.96 -33.19
C LYS A 144 10.31 8.40 -31.90
N PRO A 145 9.37 7.44 -32.00
CA PRO A 145 8.70 6.91 -30.83
C PRO A 145 9.66 6.05 -30.02
N ASN A 146 9.51 6.07 -28.70
CA ASN A 146 10.00 4.99 -27.85
C ASN A 146 8.87 3.98 -27.62
N SER A 147 9.21 2.77 -27.15
CA SER A 147 8.19 1.87 -26.64
C SER A 147 7.49 2.46 -25.41
N CYS A 148 6.18 2.24 -25.28
CA CYS A 148 5.43 2.78 -24.16
C CYS A 148 5.87 2.21 -22.82
N TYR A 149 6.31 0.95 -22.76
CA TYR A 149 6.93 0.37 -21.57
C TYR A 149 8.14 1.19 -21.10
N PHE A 150 9.05 1.53 -22.02
CA PHE A 150 10.23 2.32 -21.67
C PHE A 150 9.85 3.74 -21.24
N ALA A 151 8.97 4.41 -21.99
CA ALA A 151 8.54 5.77 -21.70
C ALA A 151 7.78 5.86 -20.36
N ILE A 152 6.88 4.91 -20.08
CA ILE A 152 6.18 4.81 -18.81
C ILE A 152 7.20 4.53 -17.71
N ASN A 153 8.00 3.47 -17.80
CA ASN A 153 8.97 3.10 -16.77
C ASN A 153 9.92 4.25 -16.41
N LYS A 154 10.41 5.00 -17.40
CA LYS A 154 11.29 6.16 -17.16
C LYS A 154 10.61 7.26 -16.33
N ASN A 155 9.32 7.50 -16.53
CA ASN A 155 8.57 8.58 -15.88
C ASN A 155 7.88 8.15 -14.57
N VAL A 156 7.66 6.85 -14.42
CA VAL A 156 6.73 6.27 -13.44
C VAL A 156 7.44 5.27 -12.51
N GLY A 157 8.45 4.55 -13.00
CA GLY A 157 9.07 3.44 -12.29
C GLY A 157 9.55 3.81 -10.88
N SER A 158 10.21 4.95 -10.72
CA SER A 158 10.67 5.41 -9.40
C SER A 158 9.51 5.64 -8.42
N LYS A 159 8.37 6.11 -8.89
CA LYS A 159 7.18 6.37 -8.06
C LYS A 159 6.42 5.09 -7.72
N ILE A 160 6.45 4.08 -8.58
CA ILE A 160 5.99 2.72 -8.23
C ILE A 160 6.85 2.16 -7.11
N VAL A 161 8.18 2.34 -7.19
CA VAL A 161 9.09 1.94 -6.11
C VAL A 161 8.75 2.69 -4.82
N THR A 162 8.57 4.01 -4.87
CA THR A 162 8.13 4.80 -3.70
C THR A 162 6.80 4.31 -3.13
N THR A 163 5.87 3.91 -3.99
CA THR A 163 4.60 3.31 -3.57
C THR A 163 4.85 2.00 -2.81
N GLY A 164 5.68 1.10 -3.35
CA GLY A 164 6.07 -0.14 -2.67
C GLY A 164 6.76 0.11 -1.31
N LEU A 165 7.67 1.08 -1.24
CA LEU A 165 8.31 1.48 0.02
C LEU A 165 7.30 2.01 1.04
N SER A 166 6.23 2.63 0.58
CA SER A 166 5.15 3.14 1.45
C SER A 166 4.35 1.99 2.08
N PHE A 167 4.02 0.96 1.31
CA PHE A 167 3.43 -0.29 1.83
C PHE A 167 4.35 -0.97 2.86
N LEU A 168 5.66 -1.05 2.58
CA LEU A 168 6.64 -1.61 3.53
C LEU A 168 6.71 -0.79 4.83
N LEU A 169 6.64 0.53 4.75
CA LEU A 169 6.60 1.40 5.91
C LEU A 169 5.33 1.18 6.76
N ASN A 170 4.16 1.07 6.11
CA ASN A 170 2.91 0.73 6.81
C ASN A 170 3.01 -0.61 7.53
N ALA A 171 3.54 -1.64 6.86
CA ALA A 171 3.77 -2.95 7.46
C ALA A 171 4.66 -2.86 8.71
N LEU A 172 5.76 -2.12 8.63
CA LEU A 172 6.68 -1.91 9.76
C LEU A 172 6.00 -1.22 10.94
N ILE A 173 5.17 -0.18 10.69
CA ILE A 173 4.46 0.54 11.74
C ILE A 173 3.41 -0.37 12.40
N LEU A 174 2.68 -1.17 11.63
CA LEU A 174 1.73 -2.16 12.16
C LEU A 174 2.44 -3.20 13.03
N LEU A 175 3.61 -3.68 12.60
CA LEU A 175 4.42 -4.62 13.37
C LEU A 175 4.86 -4.03 14.71
N ILE A 176 5.37 -2.79 14.71
CA ILE A 176 5.76 -2.09 15.94
C ILE A 176 4.56 -1.93 16.87
N THR A 177 3.40 -1.56 16.33
CA THR A 177 2.16 -1.41 17.11
C THR A 177 1.73 -2.73 17.75
N ALA A 178 1.78 -3.83 16.99
CA ALA A 178 1.46 -5.16 17.51
C ALA A 178 2.42 -5.59 18.63
N ILE A 179 3.73 -5.36 18.48
CA ILE A 179 4.73 -5.67 19.52
C ILE A 179 4.45 -4.87 20.79
N LEU A 180 4.18 -3.57 20.67
CA LEU A 180 3.86 -2.72 21.82
C LEU A 180 2.60 -3.17 22.54
N LEU A 181 1.58 -3.65 21.82
CA LEU A 181 0.37 -4.22 22.43
C LEU A 181 0.66 -5.50 23.21
N VAL A 182 1.49 -6.40 22.65
CA VAL A 182 1.89 -7.64 23.34
C VAL A 182 2.62 -7.33 24.64
N ILE A 183 3.57 -6.39 24.61
CA ILE A 183 4.34 -5.99 25.81
C ILE A 183 3.41 -5.41 26.89
N ASP A 184 2.46 -4.57 26.49
CA ASP A 184 1.50 -3.92 27.41
C ASP A 184 0.59 -4.95 28.10
N VAL A 185 0.07 -5.93 27.35
CA VAL A 185 -0.77 -6.99 27.92
C VAL A 185 0.04 -7.89 28.85
N SER A 186 1.22 -8.34 28.44
CA SER A 186 2.10 -9.17 29.30
C SER A 186 2.49 -8.48 30.61
N SER A 187 2.61 -7.14 30.61
CA SER A 187 2.91 -6.36 31.81
C SER A 187 1.71 -6.19 32.76
N SER A 188 0.49 -6.36 32.24
CA SER A 188 -0.74 -6.27 33.03
C SER A 188 -1.00 -7.56 33.81
N ASP A 189 -0.75 -8.72 33.20
CA ASP A 189 -0.92 -10.03 33.84
C ASP A 189 0.08 -10.24 35.00
N THR A 190 1.32 -9.75 34.88
CA THR A 190 2.33 -9.86 35.95
C THR A 190 2.01 -9.06 37.21
N ASN A 191 1.17 -8.03 37.11
CA ASN A 191 0.76 -7.21 38.26
C ASN A 191 -0.44 -7.80 39.03
N GLN A 192 -1.20 -8.72 38.43
CA GLN A 192 -2.31 -9.39 39.13
C GLN A 192 -1.85 -10.57 40.01
N ASP A 193 -0.83 -11.32 39.58
CA ASP A 193 -0.30 -12.46 40.36
C ASP A 193 0.45 -12.05 41.64
N GLY A 194 0.84 -10.78 41.79
CA GLY A 194 1.44 -10.23 43.02
C GLY A 194 0.43 -9.96 44.15
N SER A 195 -0.87 -10.15 43.91
CA SER A 195 -1.95 -9.91 44.87
C SER A 195 -2.55 -11.19 45.47
N ILE A 196 -1.72 -12.23 45.65
CA ILE A 196 -2.11 -13.41 46.43
C ILE A 196 -2.23 -12.98 47.90
N ASN A 197 -3.48 -12.98 48.37
CA ASN A 197 -3.93 -12.69 49.72
C ASN A 197 -3.00 -13.25 50.81
N LEU A 198 -2.36 -12.35 51.54
CA LEU A 198 -1.96 -12.57 52.92
C LEU A 198 -3.22 -12.44 53.79
N ASN A 199 -4.01 -13.51 53.87
CA ASN A 199 -4.99 -13.72 54.94
C ASN A 199 -4.60 -14.99 55.71
#